data_AF-A0AAX2UP31-F1
#
_entry.id   AF-A0AAX2UP31-F1
#
_cell.length_a   1.000
_cell.length_b   1.000
_cell.length_c   1.000
_cell.angle_alpha   90.00
_cell.angle_beta   90.00
_cell.angle_gamma   90.00
#
_symmetry.space_group_name_H-M   'P 1'
#
loop_
_entity.id
_entity.type
_entity.pdbx_description
1 polymer ?
#
loop_
_entity_poly.entity_id
_entity_poly.type
_entity_poly.pdbx_seq_one_letter_code
_entity_poly.pdbx_strand_id
1 'polypeptide(L)'
;MNNQHKMIRGYRDLTQFEVDLMNEIKAMEVQVIRLHRKVLAHIETQDHLEAAAAAARKNALGGAFHIAPEPSGDVIARHRVAEPRRWAAIAKTDLETAFMAMTRAVAQPVHPELLEG
;
A
#
# COMPACT_ATOMS: atom_id res chain seq x y z
N MET A 1 2.36 -32.49 -13.19
CA MET A 1 3.53 -31.93 -12.48
C MET A 1 3.26 -32.08 -10.99
N ASN A 2 4.20 -32.67 -10.24
CA ASN A 2 4.07 -32.95 -8.82
C ASN A 2 4.04 -31.65 -8.01
N ASN A 3 2.87 -31.20 -7.57
CA ASN A 3 2.78 -30.15 -6.56
C ASN A 3 2.95 -30.79 -5.18
N GLN A 4 4.21 -30.92 -4.80
CA GLN A 4 4.65 -31.35 -3.48
C GLN A 4 4.46 -30.21 -2.47
N HIS A 5 3.22 -29.87 -2.14
CA HIS A 5 2.92 -29.06 -0.97
C HIS A 5 3.03 -29.94 0.27
N LYS A 6 4.23 -29.99 0.87
CA LYS A 6 4.35 -30.45 2.25
C LYS A 6 3.48 -29.52 3.11
N MET A 7 2.44 -30.09 3.71
CA MET A 7 1.46 -29.42 4.55
C MET A 7 2.14 -28.46 5.55
N ILE A 8 1.77 -27.19 5.52
CA ILE A 8 2.04 -26.28 6.64
C ILE A 8 0.95 -26.57 7.67
N ARG A 9 1.35 -26.99 8.87
CA ARG A 9 0.43 -27.30 9.99
C ARG A 9 -0.52 -26.11 10.22
N GLY A 10 -1.84 -26.36 10.17
CA GLY A 10 -2.86 -25.34 10.40
C GLY A 10 -3.53 -24.74 9.14
N TYR A 11 -3.20 -25.22 7.94
CA TYR A 11 -3.89 -24.84 6.70
C TYR A 11 -4.49 -26.07 6.01
N ARG A 12 -5.71 -25.90 5.48
CA ARG A 12 -6.35 -26.91 4.63
C ARG A 12 -5.81 -26.84 3.20
N ASP A 13 -6.01 -27.92 2.45
CA ASP A 13 -5.77 -27.89 1.01
C ASP A 13 -6.81 -27.00 0.32
N LEU A 14 -6.33 -26.18 -0.62
CA LEU A 14 -7.16 -25.33 -1.46
C LEU A 14 -7.50 -26.05 -2.75
N THR A 15 -8.76 -25.90 -3.18
CA THR A 15 -9.18 -26.30 -4.52
C THR A 15 -8.57 -25.37 -5.57
N GLN A 16 -8.52 -25.82 -6.82
CA GLN A 16 -8.01 -24.98 -7.91
C GLN A 16 -8.78 -23.65 -8.03
N PHE A 17 -10.11 -23.69 -7.87
CA PHE A 17 -10.95 -22.49 -7.88
C PHE A 17 -10.54 -21.48 -6.80
N GLU A 18 -10.22 -21.95 -5.59
CA GLU A 18 -9.78 -21.08 -4.50
C GLU A 18 -8.39 -20.51 -4.77
N VAL A 19 -7.48 -21.29 -5.34
CA VAL A 19 -6.17 -20.80 -5.78
C VAL A 19 -6.33 -19.70 -6.84
N ASP A 20 -7.23 -19.90 -7.80
CA ASP A 20 -7.50 -18.93 -8.85
C ASP A 20 -8.09 -17.63 -8.27
N LEU A 21 -9.03 -17.74 -7.33
CA LEU A 21 -9.62 -16.60 -6.63
C LEU A 21 -8.58 -15.83 -5.80
N MET A 22 -7.66 -16.53 -5.13
CA MET A 22 -6.56 -15.90 -4.40
C MET A 22 -5.63 -15.10 -5.34
N ASN A 23 -5.35 -15.64 -6.53
CA ASN A 23 -4.56 -14.94 -7.54
C ASN A 23 -5.29 -13.70 -8.07
N GLU A 24 -6.61 -13.77 -8.25
CA GLU A 24 -7.44 -12.63 -8.66
C GLU A 24 -7.42 -11.51 -7.60
N ILE A 25 -7.60 -11.87 -6.32
CA ILE A 25 -7.47 -10.93 -5.19
C ILE A 25 -6.11 -10.24 -5.23
N LYS A 26 -5.02 -11.01 -5.44
CA LYS A 26 -3.66 -10.44 -5.49
C LYS A 26 -3.44 -9.52 -6.69
N ALA A 27 -4.00 -9.87 -7.84
CA ALA A 27 -3.93 -9.03 -9.03
C ALA A 27 -4.65 -7.69 -8.80
N MET A 28 -5.81 -7.71 -8.14
CA MET A 28 -6.56 -6.50 -7.79
C MET A 28 -5.81 -5.63 -6.78
N GLU A 29 -5.20 -6.23 -5.75
CA GLU A 29 -4.35 -5.53 -4.79
C GLU A 29 -3.28 -4.68 -5.48
N VAL A 30 -2.59 -5.25 -6.48
CA VAL A 30 -1.56 -4.54 -7.25
C VAL A 30 -2.14 -3.35 -8.02
N GLN A 31 -3.33 -3.50 -8.62
CA GLN A 31 -3.98 -2.41 -9.36
C GLN A 31 -4.39 -1.27 -8.43
N VAL A 32 -4.96 -1.60 -7.28
CA VAL A 32 -5.42 -0.62 -6.29
C VAL A 32 -4.24 0.11 -5.64
N ILE A 33 -3.16 -0.60 -5.27
CA ILE A 33 -1.94 0.03 -4.76
C ILE A 33 -1.33 0.97 -5.82
N ARG A 34 -1.39 0.61 -7.11
CA ARG A 34 -0.92 1.49 -8.19
C ARG A 34 -1.73 2.78 -8.26
N LEU A 35 -3.06 2.70 -8.09
CA LEU A 35 -3.91 3.89 -8.04
C LEU A 35 -3.59 4.75 -6.80
N HIS A 36 -3.43 4.12 -5.64
CA HIS A 36 -3.03 4.81 -4.40
C HIS A 36 -1.71 5.58 -4.57
N ARG A 37 -0.70 4.97 -5.21
CA ARG A 37 0.58 5.65 -5.53
C ARG A 37 0.39 6.86 -6.43
N LYS A 38 -0.52 6.80 -7.42
CA LYS A 38 -0.84 7.96 -8.27
C LYS A 38 -1.46 9.10 -7.46
N VAL A 39 -2.33 8.77 -6.50
CA VAL A 39 -2.94 9.76 -5.60
C VAL A 39 -1.86 10.42 -4.73
N LEU A 40 -0.96 9.64 -4.12
CA LEU A 40 0.15 10.18 -3.35
C LEU A 40 1.06 11.08 -4.18
N ALA A 41 1.49 10.62 -5.35
CA ALA A 41 2.32 11.42 -6.26
C ALA A 41 1.62 12.75 -6.63
N HIS A 42 0.31 12.71 -6.88
CA HIS A 42 -0.44 13.94 -7.15
C HIS A 42 -0.41 14.91 -5.96
N ILE A 43 -0.60 14.42 -4.72
CA ILE A 43 -0.48 15.26 -3.51
C ILE A 43 0.93 15.85 -3.42
N GLU A 44 1.97 15.04 -3.61
CA GLU A 44 3.37 15.47 -3.53
C GLU A 44 3.75 16.53 -4.56
N THR A 45 3.21 16.45 -5.78
CA THR A 45 3.44 17.47 -6.83
C THR A 45 2.90 18.84 -6.43
N GLN A 46 1.80 18.90 -5.66
CA GLN A 46 1.21 20.16 -5.20
C GLN A 46 2.08 20.84 -4.15
N ASP A 47 2.79 20.04 -3.35
CA ASP A 47 3.64 20.52 -2.26
C ASP A 47 5.10 20.77 -2.67
N HIS A 48 5.43 20.51 -3.94
CA HIS A 48 6.80 20.58 -4.47
C HIS A 48 7.81 19.74 -3.67
N LEU A 49 7.36 18.64 -3.05
CA LEU A 49 8.19 17.80 -2.18
C LEU A 49 9.42 17.23 -2.90
N GLU A 50 9.28 16.84 -4.18
CA GLU A 50 10.43 16.38 -4.97
C GLU A 50 11.47 17.48 -5.18
N ALA A 51 11.04 18.71 -5.43
CA ALA A 51 11.93 19.85 -5.57
C ALA A 51 12.60 20.18 -4.23
N ALA A 52 11.86 20.11 -3.12
CA ALA A 52 12.39 20.26 -1.76
C ALA A 52 13.45 19.20 -1.43
N ALA A 53 13.19 17.93 -1.73
CA ALA A 53 14.14 16.85 -1.54
C ALA A 53 15.39 17.02 -2.43
N ALA A 54 15.22 17.45 -3.69
CA ALA A 54 16.33 17.72 -4.60
C ALA A 54 17.21 18.87 -4.11
N ALA A 55 16.61 19.96 -3.63
CA ALA A 55 17.34 21.08 -3.02
C ALA A 55 18.12 20.63 -1.77
N ALA A 56 17.48 19.87 -0.87
CA ALA A 56 18.12 19.35 0.33
C ALA A 56 19.32 18.43 0.03
N ARG A 57 19.20 17.54 -0.96
CA ARG A 57 20.31 16.67 -1.39
C ARG A 57 21.50 17.46 -1.91
N LYS A 58 21.26 18.50 -2.74
CA LYS A 58 22.33 19.38 -3.22
C LYS A 58 23.00 20.14 -2.08
N ASN A 59 22.23 20.63 -1.13
CA ASN A 59 22.76 21.34 0.04
C ASN A 59 23.64 20.42 0.90
N ALA A 60 23.31 19.13 1.02
CA ALA A 60 24.09 18.15 1.76
C ALA A 60 25.45 17.83 1.11
N LEU A 61 25.59 17.99 -0.21
CA LEU A 61 26.83 17.75 -0.95
C LEU A 61 27.84 18.91 -0.83
N GLY A 62 27.45 20.02 -0.19
CA GLY A 62 28.25 21.24 -0.11
C GLY A 62 28.20 22.06 -1.41
N GLY A 63 28.64 23.32 -1.34
CA GLY A 63 28.60 24.25 -2.46
C GLY A 63 27.49 25.30 -2.34
N ALA A 64 26.87 25.65 -3.47
CA ALA A 64 25.85 26.70 -3.51
C ALA A 64 24.56 26.29 -2.77
N PHE A 65 23.96 27.23 -2.04
CA PHE A 65 22.69 26.99 -1.36
C PHE A 65 21.54 26.98 -2.37
N HIS A 66 20.80 25.87 -2.41
CA HIS A 66 19.63 25.67 -3.25
C HIS A 66 18.35 25.73 -2.42
N ILE A 67 17.36 26.48 -2.91
CA ILE A 67 16.03 26.62 -2.33
C ILE A 67 15.02 26.01 -3.31
N ALA A 68 14.06 25.25 -2.78
CA ALA A 68 12.96 24.73 -3.56
C ALA A 68 11.82 25.76 -3.64
N PRO A 69 11.03 25.76 -4.73
CA PRO A 69 9.85 26.59 -4.79
C PRO A 69 8.89 26.24 -3.65
N GLU A 70 8.39 27.26 -2.95
CA GLU A 70 7.34 27.10 -1.96
C GLU A 70 6.00 26.80 -2.66
N PRO A 71 5.16 25.91 -2.12
CA PRO A 71 3.82 25.72 -2.63
C PRO A 71 2.99 27.00 -2.48
N SER A 72 2.02 27.19 -3.39
CA SER A 72 1.15 28.36 -3.32
C SER A 72 0.36 28.41 -2.00
N GLY A 73 0.07 29.63 -1.51
CA GLY A 73 -0.64 29.81 -0.24
C GLY A 73 -2.01 29.12 -0.20
N ASP A 74 -2.72 29.06 -1.33
CA ASP A 74 -4.00 28.33 -1.47
C ASP A 74 -3.82 26.83 -1.24
N VAL A 75 -2.76 26.24 -1.81
CA VAL A 75 -2.42 24.82 -1.60
C VAL A 75 -2.13 24.53 -0.12
N ILE A 76 -1.34 25.38 0.53
CA ILE A 76 -1.02 25.24 1.96
C ILE A 76 -2.31 25.29 2.80
N ALA A 77 -3.17 26.29 2.54
CA ALA A 77 -4.41 26.47 3.28
C ALA A 77 -5.36 25.28 3.11
N ARG A 78 -5.57 24.81 1.88
CA ARG A 78 -6.47 23.68 1.63
C ARG A 78 -5.91 22.35 2.12
N HIS A 79 -4.60 22.11 2.04
CA HIS A 79 -3.98 20.90 2.59
C HIS A 79 -4.04 20.86 4.12
N ARG A 80 -3.88 22.01 4.77
CA ARG A 80 -3.99 22.12 6.23
C ARG A 80 -5.38 21.71 6.73
N VAL A 81 -6.44 22.05 6.00
CA VAL A 81 -7.82 21.74 6.39
C VAL A 81 -8.25 20.36 5.91
N ALA A 82 -7.93 19.99 4.67
CA ALA A 82 -8.40 18.75 4.07
C ALA A 82 -7.54 17.53 4.44
N GLU A 83 -6.32 17.73 4.93
CA GLU A 83 -5.38 16.67 5.37
C GLU A 83 -5.22 15.51 4.36
N PRO A 84 -4.94 15.78 3.07
CA PRO A 84 -4.99 14.76 2.02
C PRO A 84 -4.04 13.59 2.26
N ARG A 85 -2.89 13.82 2.93
CA ARG A 85 -1.93 12.78 3.31
C ARG A 85 -2.49 11.82 4.36
N ARG A 86 -3.24 12.34 5.34
CA ARG A 86 -3.89 11.51 6.37
C ARG A 86 -4.93 10.60 5.72
N TRP A 87 -5.75 11.14 4.82
CA TRP A 87 -6.74 10.35 4.09
C TRP A 87 -6.10 9.31 3.17
N ALA A 88 -5.00 9.65 2.49
CA ALA A 88 -4.25 8.67 1.70
C ALA A 88 -3.65 7.56 2.58
N ALA A 89 -3.17 7.88 3.79
CA ALA A 89 -2.65 6.88 4.72
C ALA A 89 -3.76 5.94 5.22
N ILE A 90 -4.92 6.48 5.57
CA ILE A 90 -6.10 5.68 5.97
C ILE A 90 -6.50 4.73 4.84
N ALA A 91 -6.64 5.26 3.62
CA ALA A 91 -6.99 4.45 2.46
C ALA A 91 -6.01 3.29 2.26
N LYS A 92 -4.70 3.51 2.41
CA LYS A 92 -3.71 2.43 2.29
C LYS A 92 -3.96 1.32 3.31
N THR A 93 -4.08 1.67 4.59
CA THR A 93 -4.28 0.71 5.68
C THR A 93 -5.58 -0.07 5.51
N ASP A 94 -6.67 0.62 5.15
CA ASP A 94 -7.99 0.00 4.98
C ASP A 94 -8.00 -0.96 3.79
N LEU A 95 -7.34 -0.58 2.68
CA LEU A 95 -7.21 -1.44 1.51
C LEU A 95 -6.35 -2.66 1.80
N GLU A 96 -5.20 -2.51 2.46
CA GLU A 96 -4.35 -3.64 2.88
C GLU A 96 -5.13 -4.59 3.81
N THR A 97 -5.90 -4.03 4.74
CA THR A 97 -6.76 -4.81 5.65
C THR A 97 -7.85 -5.56 4.88
N ALA A 98 -8.50 -4.91 3.91
CA ALA A 98 -9.53 -5.54 3.08
C ALA A 98 -8.97 -6.70 2.25
N PHE A 99 -7.82 -6.53 1.59
CA PHE A 99 -7.19 -7.62 0.81
C PHE A 99 -6.74 -8.79 1.69
N MET A 100 -6.24 -8.49 2.90
CA MET A 100 -5.91 -9.54 3.89
C MET A 100 -7.15 -10.26 4.40
N ALA A 101 -8.25 -9.55 4.67
CA ALA A 101 -9.51 -10.14 5.09
C ALA A 101 -10.12 -11.04 4.01
N MET A 102 -10.13 -10.61 2.74
CA MET A 102 -10.59 -11.43 1.61
C MET A 102 -9.73 -12.68 1.45
N THR A 103 -8.41 -12.53 1.52
CA THR A 103 -7.46 -13.65 1.48
C THR A 103 -7.74 -14.67 2.59
N ARG A 104 -7.97 -14.20 3.83
CA ARG A 104 -8.29 -15.07 4.96
C ARG A 104 -9.65 -15.76 4.80
N ALA A 105 -10.63 -15.09 4.22
CA ALA A 105 -11.97 -15.65 3.96
C ALA A 105 -11.92 -16.82 2.97
N VAL A 106 -11.04 -16.75 1.96
CA VAL A 106 -10.82 -17.86 1.02
C VAL A 106 -9.95 -18.95 1.66
N ALA A 107 -8.83 -18.56 2.27
CA ALA A 107 -7.84 -19.50 2.81
C ALA A 107 -8.37 -20.34 3.99
N GLN A 108 -9.33 -19.81 4.77
CA GLN A 108 -9.95 -20.48 5.91
C GLN A 108 -8.93 -21.24 6.79
N PRO A 109 -7.96 -20.52 7.41
CA PRO A 109 -6.97 -21.16 8.25
C PRO A 109 -7.65 -21.97 9.37
N VAL A 110 -7.15 -23.17 9.62
CA VAL A 110 -7.75 -24.11 10.56
C VAL A 110 -7.68 -23.53 11.97
N HIS A 111 -8.80 -23.50 12.67
CA HIS A 111 -8.84 -23.06 14.05
C HIS A 111 -8.10 -24.06 14.95
N PRO A 112 -7.29 -23.61 15.93
CA PRO A 112 -6.56 -24.52 16.83
C PRO A 112 -7.45 -25.57 17.51
N GLU A 113 -8.70 -25.22 17.85
CA GLU A 113 -9.66 -26.15 18.44
C GLU A 113 -10.02 -27.34 17.54
N LEU A 114 -9.83 -27.24 16.22
CA LEU A 114 -10.02 -28.33 15.26
C LEU A 114 -8.75 -29.19 15.08
N LEU A 115 -7.62 -28.83 15.71
CA LEU A 115 -6.36 -29.57 15.66
C LEU A 115 -6.12 -30.44 16.91
N GLU A 116 -6.95 -30.31 17.95
CA GLU A 116 -6.83 -31.01 19.25
C GLU A 116 -7.81 -32.19 19.43
N GLY A 117 -8.55 -32.58 18.38
CA GLY A 117 -9.40 -33.78 18.35
C GLY A 117 -8.81 -34.90 17.51
#